data_AF-A0A7V9LHL3-F1
#
_entry.id   AF-A0A7V9LHL3-F1
#
_cell.length_a   1.000
_cell.length_b   1.000
_cell.length_c   1.000
_cell.angle_alpha   90.00
_cell.angle_beta   90.00
_cell.angle_gamma   90.00
#
_symmetry.space_group_name_H-M   'P 1'
#
loop_
_entity.id
_entity.type
_entity.pdbx_description
1 polymer ?
#
loop_
_entity_poly.entity_id
_entity_poly.type
_entity_poly.pdbx_seq_one_letter_code
_entity_poly.pdbx_strand_id
1 'polypeptide(L)' 'MRLAVLSDTHMPRGARRLPDRCVELMRGTDMILHAGDFSEA' A
#
# COMPACT_ATOMS: atom_id res chain seq x y z
N MET A 1 -15.48 4.27 -10.68
CA MET A 1 -14.03 4.49 -10.65
C MET A 1 -13.59 4.69 -9.20
N ARG A 2 -12.61 3.92 -8.72
CA ARG A 2 -12.05 3.96 -7.36
C ARG A 2 -10.53 4.03 -7.45
N LEU A 3 -9.95 4.97 -6.71
CA LEU A 3 -8.51 5.16 -6.58
C LEU A 3 -8.10 4.86 -5.13
N ALA A 4 -7.18 3.93 -4.94
CA ALA A 4 -6.51 3.79 -3.65
C ALA A 4 -5.33 4.77 -3.58
N VAL A 5 -5.21 5.53 -2.50
CA VAL A 5 -4.08 6.42 -2.25
C VAL A 5 -3.44 6.03 -0.92
N LEU A 6 -2.12 5.86 -0.93
CA LEU A 6 -1.32 5.54 0.25
C LEU A 6 0.07 6.18 0.16
N SER A 7 0.75 6.27 1.28
CA SER A 7 2.09 6.83 1.41
C SER A 7 2.80 6.19 2.60
N ASP A 8 4.09 6.48 2.77
CA ASP A 8 4.82 6.16 4.01
C ASP A 8 4.75 4.67 4.34
N THR A 9 5.01 3.84 3.31
CA THR A 9 5.01 2.39 3.42
C THR A 9 6.43 1.82 3.52
N HIS A 10 7.31 2.56 4.19
CA HIS A 10 8.68 2.14 4.41
C HIS A 10 8.74 0.91 5.33
N MET A 11 8.84 -0.26 4.71
CA MET A 11 8.77 -1.56 5.39
C MET A 11 9.96 -2.47 4.99
N PRO A 12 11.21 -2.05 5.22
CA PRO A 12 12.39 -2.69 4.63
C PRO A 12 12.68 -4.08 5.19
N ARG A 13 12.28 -4.40 6.43
CA ARG A 13 12.58 -5.66 7.14
C ARG A 13 11.55 -5.95 8.26
N GLY A 14 11.37 -7.23 8.59
CA GLY A 14 10.64 -7.69 9.79
C GLY A 14 9.14 -7.94 9.57
N ALA A 15 8.35 -7.85 10.64
CA ALA A 15 6.92 -8.19 10.64
C ALA A 15 5.99 -7.04 10.17
N ARG A 16 6.55 -5.88 9.81
CA ARG A 16 5.77 -4.74 9.31
C ARG A 16 5.17 -5.10 7.95
N ARG A 17 3.85 -5.04 7.87
CA ARG A 17 3.05 -5.24 6.65
C ARG A 17 1.86 -4.30 6.68
N LEU A 18 1.30 -4.03 5.50
CA LEU A 18 0.00 -3.37 5.43
C LEU A 18 -1.07 -4.24 6.11
N PRO A 19 -2.03 -3.65 6.83
CA PRO A 19 -3.17 -4.39 7.36
C PRO A 19 -3.90 -5.15 6.25
N ASP A 20 -4.35 -6.37 6.53
CA ASP A 20 -4.95 -7.25 5.52
C ASP A 20 -6.17 -6.58 4.86
N ARG A 21 -6.95 -5.81 5.64
CA ARG A 21 -8.07 -5.01 5.14
C ARG A 21 -7.67 -3.94 4.11
N CYS A 22 -6.51 -3.29 4.29
CA CYS A 22 -6.01 -2.32 3.32
C CYS A 22 -5.72 -3.01 1.98
N VAL A 23 -5.12 -4.20 2.03
CA VAL A 23 -4.83 -5.01 0.83
C VAL A 23 -6.11 -5.41 0.12
N GLU A 24 -7.12 -5.89 0.84
CA GLU A 24 -8.43 -6.24 0.28
C GLU A 24 -9.08 -5.05 -0.45
N LEU A 25 -9.07 -3.87 0.19
CA LEU A 25 -9.66 -2.66 -0.39
C LEU A 25 -8.93 -2.25 -1.67
N MET A 26 -7.60 -2.25 -1.68
CA MET A 26 -6.80 -1.90 -2.85
C MET A 26 -7.00 -2.86 -4.03
N ARG A 27 -7.18 -4.16 -3.77
CA ARG A 27 -7.50 -5.16 -4.82
C ARG A 27 -8.79 -4.84 -5.57
N GLY A 28 -9.73 -4.13 -4.96
CA GLY A 28 -11.00 -3.72 -5.57
C GLY A 28 -10.99 -2.34 -6.22
N THR A 29 -9.82 -1.69 -6.35
CA THR A 29 -9.69 -0.37 -6.98
C THR A 29 -9.20 -0.47 -8.42
N ASP A 30 -9.57 0.53 -9.22
CA ASP A 30 -9.15 0.59 -10.63
C ASP A 30 -7.69 1.02 -10.78
N MET A 31 -7.17 1.72 -9.77
CA MET A 31 -5.80 2.23 -9.76
C MET A 31 -5.32 2.44 -8.32
N ILE A 32 -4.01 2.32 -8.12
CA ILE A 32 -3.32 2.57 -6.87
C ILE A 32 -2.30 3.69 -7.11
N LEU A 33 -2.37 4.74 -6.30
CA LEU A 33 -1.41 5.84 -6.27
C LEU A 33 -0.63 5.80 -4.96
N HIS A 34 0.69 5.64 -5.06
CA HIS A 34 1.59 5.70 -3.92
C HIS A 34 2.31 7.05 -3.89
N ALA A 35 2.17 7.83 -2.82
CA ALA A 35 2.69 9.20 -2.72
C ALA A 35 4.17 9.30 -2.28
N GLY A 36 4.83 8.17 -1.98
CA GLY A 36 6.26 8.12 -1.70
C GLY A 36 6.62 7.40 -0.41
N ASP A 37 7.93 7.20 -0.20
CA ASP A 37 8.53 6.40 0.87
C ASP A 37 8.15 4.91 0.83
N PHE A 38 8.24 4.36 -0.38
CA PHE A 38 8.25 2.91 -0.61
C PHE A 38 9.69 2.41 -0.55
N SER A 39 9.92 1.23 0.02
CA SER A 39 11.23 0.58 0.03
C SER A 39 11.16 -0.82 -0.56
N GLU A 40 12.16 -1.16 -1.37
CA GLU A 40 12.41 -2.52 -1.87
C GLU A 40 13.55 -3.18 -1.07
N ALA A 41 13.59 -4.51 -1.10
CA ALA A 41 14.59 -5.31 -0.39
C ALA A 41 15.93 -5.37 -1.13
#